data_AF-A0A0F9BL31-F1
#
_entry.id   AF-A0A0F9BL31-F1
#
_cell.length_a   1.000
_cell.length_b   1.000
_cell.length_c   1.000
_cell.angle_alpha   90.00
_cell.angle_beta   90.00
_cell.angle_gamma   90.00
#
_symmetry.space_group_name_H-M   'P 1'
#
loop_
_entity.id
_entity.type
_entity.pdbx_description
1 polymer ?
#
loop_
_entity_poly.entity_id
_entity_poly.type
_entity_poly.pdbx_seq_one_letter_code
_entity_poly.pdbx_strand_id
1 'polypeptide(L)'
;IRSATESVQIQFLKGLFDTDGGFEKSGLVSLCSVSEKLIKEVQMMLLNFGIISRKRQKPTKSEFGKAFILTISGEDVKLFYELIGFNLWCKQKLLEDHVKINKFNTNKNIIPFIKDTIVRELSNKCGNQRSFGKLFSDTRYRFNNRKNLSYDVLDKIVNTIEFYNVDSDIYNKLLCIRNRNYYFDVVESIEEWSGDCYDFEMDMESDIQPNYFCNGFINHNTFLLGVNATLHALLYPGYRVGLIGPSFRQSKMIFSEIEKLYQRSSILRESCEKRPVRGSDTCYLRFRGTDQSNGSFIEALPIGVDGAKIRGSRFYLIQIDELAQVPTDIIDLVIRPMAAVSLEPMQKVRERERQEHLIAQGLARKEDFIGDSANKMVMTSSGYFKFNHMWHRMKSYWRAMKEEGKNTKYAVHQIPYQLLPESFLDEENIKEARRTMSRIEFTMEYEATMVSDSDGFFKASMIEACTTGSTFSIRLSGEANKEYVLGVDPNQGGTASCGVLIIEVGAPHKIVYVKELKKKTT
;
A
#
# COMPACT_ATOMS: atom_id res chain seq x y z
N ILE A 1 0.13 -12.76 -2.48
CA ILE A 1 0.11 -12.64 -3.97
C ILE A 1 -0.15 -11.20 -4.43
N ARG A 2 -1.08 -10.45 -3.81
CA ARG A 2 -1.32 -9.02 -4.13
C ARG A 2 -0.13 -8.06 -3.88
N SER A 3 0.81 -8.44 -3.03
CA SER A 3 2.08 -7.71 -2.77
C SER A 3 3.26 -8.21 -3.62
N ALA A 4 3.04 -9.20 -4.49
CA ALA A 4 4.10 -9.74 -5.35
C ALA A 4 4.40 -8.77 -6.50
N THR A 5 5.59 -8.86 -7.08
CA THR A 5 5.95 -8.06 -8.26
C THR A 5 4.97 -8.30 -9.40
N GLU A 6 4.80 -7.30 -10.27
CA GLU A 6 3.94 -7.37 -11.44
C GLU A 6 4.18 -8.65 -12.26
N SER A 7 5.44 -9.02 -12.47
CA SER A 7 5.85 -10.25 -13.14
C SER A 7 5.35 -11.54 -12.47
N VAL A 8 5.36 -11.59 -11.13
CA VAL A 8 4.88 -12.74 -10.36
C VAL A 8 3.34 -12.80 -10.40
N GLN A 9 2.67 -11.65 -10.35
CA GLN A 9 1.22 -11.57 -10.50
C GLN A 9 0.78 -12.04 -11.90
N ILE A 10 1.49 -11.61 -12.96
CA ILE A 10 1.24 -12.07 -14.32
C ILE A 10 1.46 -13.58 -14.44
N GLN A 11 2.56 -14.12 -13.91
CA GLN A 11 2.82 -15.57 -13.98
C GLN A 11 1.81 -16.39 -13.18
N PHE A 12 1.36 -15.88 -12.03
CA PHE A 12 0.29 -16.49 -11.26
C PHE A 12 -1.02 -16.51 -12.03
N LEU A 13 -1.43 -15.37 -12.61
CA LEU A 13 -2.65 -15.28 -13.41
C LEU A 13 -2.56 -16.20 -14.64
N LYS A 14 -1.43 -16.20 -15.37
CA LYS A 14 -1.17 -17.15 -16.47
C LYS A 14 -1.37 -18.60 -16.04
N GLY A 15 -0.71 -19.01 -14.96
CA GLY A 15 -0.80 -20.37 -14.43
C GLY A 15 -2.23 -20.74 -14.05
N LEU A 16 -2.93 -19.85 -13.34
CA LEU A 16 -4.30 -20.07 -12.89
C LEU A 16 -5.30 -20.16 -14.05
N PHE A 17 -5.17 -19.31 -15.06
CA PHE A 17 -6.00 -19.34 -16.26
C PHE A 17 -5.62 -20.51 -17.20
N ASP A 18 -4.40 -21.03 -17.11
CA ASP A 18 -3.99 -22.26 -17.81
C ASP A 18 -4.54 -23.53 -17.15
N THR A 19 -4.70 -23.56 -15.82
CA THR A 19 -5.26 -24.72 -15.12
C THR A 19 -6.79 -24.69 -15.09
N ASP A 20 -7.37 -23.67 -14.45
CA ASP A 20 -8.78 -23.62 -14.08
C ASP A 20 -9.61 -22.66 -14.94
N GLY A 21 -8.93 -21.88 -15.80
CA GLY A 21 -9.55 -20.97 -16.75
C GLY A 21 -9.38 -21.41 -18.21
N GLY A 22 -9.75 -20.52 -19.11
CA GLY A 22 -9.52 -20.71 -20.54
C GLY A 22 -10.16 -19.65 -21.39
N PHE A 23 -10.02 -19.83 -22.70
CA PHE A 23 -10.70 -19.03 -23.70
C PHE A 23 -11.88 -19.80 -24.28
N GLU A 24 -13.09 -19.25 -24.14
CA GLU A 24 -14.32 -19.84 -24.64
C GLU A 24 -14.52 -19.50 -26.13
N LYS A 25 -15.19 -20.41 -26.88
CA LYS A 25 -15.58 -20.17 -28.28
C LYS A 25 -16.48 -18.93 -28.46
N SER A 26 -17.13 -18.49 -27.40
CA SER A 26 -17.97 -17.29 -27.32
C SER A 26 -17.16 -15.98 -27.37
N GLY A 27 -15.82 -16.04 -27.31
CA GLY A 27 -14.95 -14.86 -27.28
C GLY A 27 -14.65 -14.34 -25.88
N LEU A 28 -14.83 -15.17 -24.85
CA LEU A 28 -14.67 -14.80 -23.45
C LEU A 28 -13.44 -15.48 -22.87
N VAL A 29 -12.63 -14.76 -22.11
CA VAL A 29 -11.68 -15.39 -21.18
C VAL A 29 -12.43 -15.65 -19.88
N SER A 30 -12.46 -16.91 -19.42
CA SER A 30 -13.20 -17.28 -18.22
C SER A 30 -12.37 -18.08 -17.24
N LEU A 31 -12.69 -17.93 -15.96
CA LEU A 31 -12.13 -18.69 -14.83
C LEU A 31 -13.30 -19.15 -13.96
N CYS A 32 -13.33 -20.44 -13.64
CA CYS A 32 -14.38 -21.03 -12.82
C CYS A 32 -13.79 -21.60 -11.54
N SER A 33 -14.33 -21.20 -10.39
CA SER A 33 -13.93 -21.75 -9.09
C SER A 33 -15.11 -21.86 -8.14
N VAL A 34 -15.08 -22.84 -7.25
CA VAL A 34 -16.02 -22.93 -6.12
C VAL A 34 -15.71 -21.90 -5.03
N SER A 35 -14.51 -21.34 -5.01
CA SER A 35 -14.09 -20.30 -4.05
C SER A 35 -14.48 -18.91 -4.55
N GLU A 36 -15.51 -18.31 -3.96
CA GLU A 36 -15.86 -16.92 -4.24
C GLU A 36 -14.71 -15.97 -3.90
N LYS A 37 -13.98 -16.26 -2.81
CA LYS A 37 -12.85 -15.48 -2.35
C LYS A 37 -11.75 -15.42 -3.41
N LEU A 38 -11.38 -16.56 -3.99
CA LEU A 38 -10.39 -16.62 -5.07
C LEU A 38 -10.85 -15.81 -6.28
N ILE A 39 -12.12 -15.96 -6.69
CA ILE A 39 -12.67 -15.22 -7.83
C ILE A 39 -12.65 -13.71 -7.57
N LYS A 40 -13.02 -13.25 -6.36
CA LYS A 40 -12.91 -11.84 -5.97
C LYS A 40 -11.47 -11.35 -5.98
N GLU A 41 -10.53 -12.16 -5.49
CA GLU A 41 -9.10 -11.81 -5.48
C GLU A 41 -8.54 -11.69 -6.89
N VAL A 42 -8.87 -12.62 -7.79
CA VAL A 42 -8.50 -12.56 -9.20
C VAL A 42 -9.14 -11.36 -9.88
N GLN A 43 -10.40 -11.05 -9.60
CA GLN A 43 -11.09 -9.86 -10.11
C GLN A 43 -10.34 -8.58 -9.73
N MET A 44 -9.92 -8.44 -8.48
CA MET A 44 -9.11 -7.31 -8.02
C MET A 44 -7.71 -7.27 -8.64
N MET A 45 -7.06 -8.42 -8.81
CA MET A 45 -5.77 -8.48 -9.49
C MET A 45 -5.88 -8.03 -10.94
N LEU A 46 -6.91 -8.48 -11.67
CA LEU A 46 -7.20 -8.04 -13.04
C LEU A 46 -7.46 -6.53 -13.08
N LEU A 47 -8.18 -5.98 -12.10
CA LEU A 47 -8.42 -4.54 -12.00
C LEU A 47 -7.13 -3.73 -11.85
N ASN A 48 -6.13 -4.24 -11.11
CA ASN A 48 -4.81 -3.59 -11.02
C ASN A 48 -4.09 -3.51 -12.37
N PHE A 49 -4.38 -4.43 -13.29
CA PHE A 49 -3.90 -4.40 -14.68
C PHE A 49 -4.82 -3.60 -15.61
N GLY A 50 -5.84 -2.92 -15.07
CA GLY A 50 -6.84 -2.19 -15.85
C GLY A 50 -7.83 -3.10 -16.58
N ILE A 51 -7.87 -4.40 -16.27
CA ILE A 51 -8.74 -5.39 -16.92
C ILE A 51 -10.01 -5.55 -16.10
N ILE A 52 -11.13 -5.11 -16.66
CA ILE A 52 -12.43 -5.21 -16.02
C ILE A 52 -13.02 -6.58 -16.30
N SER A 53 -13.47 -7.26 -15.24
CA SER A 53 -14.05 -8.60 -15.33
C SER A 53 -15.37 -8.71 -14.58
N ARG A 54 -16.26 -9.57 -15.09
CA ARG A 54 -17.59 -9.81 -14.52
C ARG A 54 -17.61 -11.13 -13.75
N LYS A 55 -18.11 -11.09 -12.52
CA LYS A 55 -18.40 -12.28 -11.72
C LYS A 55 -19.86 -12.69 -11.90
N ARG A 56 -20.13 -13.99 -12.06
CA ARG A 56 -21.47 -14.58 -12.03
C ARG A 56 -21.49 -15.86 -11.21
N GLN A 57 -22.62 -16.16 -10.57
CA GLN A 57 -22.81 -17.42 -9.88
C GLN A 57 -23.43 -18.46 -10.83
N LYS A 58 -22.96 -19.71 -10.75
CA LYS A 58 -23.49 -20.85 -11.50
C LYS A 58 -23.89 -21.96 -10.53
N PRO A 59 -25.11 -22.52 -10.64
CA PRO A 59 -25.49 -23.70 -9.87
C PRO A 59 -24.70 -24.92 -10.34
N THR A 60 -24.23 -25.74 -9.41
CA THR A 60 -23.47 -26.96 -9.69
C THR A 60 -24.14 -28.18 -9.09
N LYS A 61 -23.94 -29.35 -9.72
CA LYS A 61 -24.41 -30.64 -9.19
C LYS A 61 -23.51 -31.21 -8.08
N SER A 62 -22.42 -30.53 -7.75
CA SER A 62 -21.47 -30.93 -6.70
C SER A 62 -22.00 -30.63 -5.31
N GLU A 63 -21.49 -31.35 -4.29
CA GLU A 63 -21.85 -31.16 -2.88
C GLU A 63 -21.59 -29.73 -2.36
N PHE A 64 -20.73 -28.96 -3.02
CA PHE A 64 -20.44 -27.56 -2.71
C PHE A 64 -21.55 -26.57 -3.16
N GLY A 65 -22.55 -27.02 -3.91
CA GLY A 65 -23.78 -26.31 -4.25
C GLY A 65 -23.69 -25.16 -5.26
N LYS A 66 -22.63 -24.34 -5.22
CA LYS A 66 -22.47 -23.13 -6.04
C LYS A 66 -21.03 -22.98 -6.53
N ALA A 67 -20.86 -22.60 -7.79
CA ALA A 67 -19.58 -22.15 -8.35
C ALA A 67 -19.67 -20.70 -8.83
N PHE A 68 -18.53 -20.03 -8.88
CA PHE A 68 -18.39 -18.66 -9.32
C PHE A 68 -17.55 -18.63 -10.60
N ILE A 69 -18.05 -17.91 -11.60
CA ILE A 69 -17.38 -17.74 -12.88
C ILE A 69 -17.00 -16.27 -13.02
N LEU A 70 -15.73 -16.03 -13.27
CA LEU A 70 -15.20 -14.75 -13.71
C LEU A 70 -15.09 -14.77 -15.24
N THR A 71 -15.58 -13.73 -15.91
CA THR A 71 -15.51 -13.58 -17.36
C THR A 71 -14.97 -12.22 -17.74
N ILE A 72 -14.00 -12.20 -18.65
CA ILE A 72 -13.45 -11.01 -19.29
C ILE A 72 -14.01 -10.97 -20.72
N SER A 73 -14.46 -9.80 -21.16
CA SER A 73 -15.17 -9.65 -22.44
C SER A 73 -14.80 -8.35 -23.13
N GLY A 74 -14.87 -8.30 -24.46
CA GLY A 74 -14.67 -7.05 -25.19
C GLY A 74 -13.21 -6.61 -25.19
N GLU A 75 -12.96 -5.30 -25.05
CA GLU A 75 -11.61 -4.72 -25.11
C GLU A 75 -10.69 -5.21 -23.98
N ASP A 76 -11.25 -5.55 -22.83
CA ASP A 76 -10.51 -6.15 -21.71
C ASP A 76 -9.86 -7.50 -22.08
N VAL A 77 -10.39 -8.21 -23.09
CA VAL A 77 -9.77 -9.45 -23.62
C VAL A 77 -8.48 -9.13 -24.37
N LYS A 78 -8.43 -7.97 -25.04
CA LYS A 78 -7.21 -7.48 -25.70
C LYS A 78 -6.17 -7.09 -24.65
N LEU A 79 -6.57 -6.35 -23.61
CA LEU A 79 -5.68 -6.03 -22.48
C LEU A 79 -5.15 -7.30 -21.80
N PHE A 80 -6.02 -8.30 -21.61
CA PHE A 80 -5.60 -9.60 -21.10
C PHE A 80 -4.59 -10.28 -22.02
N TYR A 81 -4.78 -10.26 -23.34
CA TYR A 81 -3.83 -10.81 -24.30
C TYR A 81 -2.46 -10.10 -24.27
N GLU A 82 -2.45 -8.77 -24.19
CA GLU A 82 -1.23 -7.96 -24.22
C GLU A 82 -0.42 -8.04 -22.93
N LEU A 83 -1.09 -8.04 -21.77
CA LEU A 83 -0.45 -7.98 -20.45
C LEU A 83 -0.25 -9.36 -19.81
N ILE A 84 -1.21 -10.26 -19.98
CA ILE A 84 -1.24 -11.55 -19.30
C ILE A 84 -1.10 -12.66 -20.35
N GLY A 85 -2.17 -13.07 -21.04
CA GLY A 85 -2.16 -14.20 -21.97
C GLY A 85 -2.07 -15.56 -21.28
N PHE A 86 -1.73 -16.60 -22.04
CA PHE A 86 -1.65 -17.99 -21.61
C PHE A 86 -0.25 -18.56 -21.87
N ASN A 87 0.25 -19.47 -21.02
CA ASN A 87 1.46 -20.26 -21.34
C ASN A 87 1.12 -21.47 -22.21
N LEU A 88 -0.11 -21.99 -22.14
CA LEU A 88 -0.53 -23.10 -23.00
C LEU A 88 -0.74 -22.61 -24.45
N TRP A 89 0.09 -23.12 -25.37
CA TRP A 89 0.11 -22.71 -26.78
C TRP A 89 -1.27 -22.81 -27.46
N CYS A 90 -2.06 -23.83 -27.13
CA CYS A 90 -3.37 -24.04 -27.72
C CYS A 90 -4.38 -22.97 -27.28
N LYS A 91 -4.35 -22.55 -26.01
CA LYS A 91 -5.19 -21.47 -25.47
C LYS A 91 -4.72 -20.11 -26.00
N GLN A 92 -3.41 -19.89 -26.03
CA GLN A 92 -2.82 -18.65 -26.53
C GLN A 92 -3.14 -18.43 -28.02
N LYS A 93 -3.08 -19.48 -28.85
CA LYS A 93 -3.41 -19.38 -30.27
C LYS A 93 -4.88 -18.99 -30.50
N LEU A 94 -5.81 -19.57 -29.74
CA LEU A 94 -7.23 -19.22 -29.84
C LEU A 94 -7.51 -17.76 -29.43
N LEU A 95 -6.83 -17.29 -28.39
CA LEU A 95 -6.91 -15.89 -27.96
C LEU A 95 -6.33 -14.94 -29.02
N GLU A 96 -5.16 -15.28 -29.59
CA GLU A 96 -4.50 -14.51 -30.64
C GLU A 96 -5.34 -14.41 -31.91
N ASP A 97 -5.92 -15.53 -32.37
CA ASP A 97 -6.81 -15.56 -33.53
C ASP A 97 -8.04 -14.67 -33.29
N HIS A 98 -8.61 -14.70 -32.08
CA HIS A 98 -9.75 -13.87 -31.75
C HIS A 98 -9.43 -12.37 -31.74
N VAL A 99 -8.30 -11.97 -31.15
CA VAL A 99 -7.84 -10.57 -31.08
C VAL A 99 -7.50 -10.02 -32.47
N LYS A 100 -6.95 -10.84 -33.36
CA LYS A 100 -6.60 -10.42 -34.74
C LYS A 100 -7.82 -10.28 -35.66
N ILE A 101 -8.83 -11.15 -35.49
CA ILE A 101 -10.00 -11.19 -36.38
C ILE A 101 -11.06 -10.16 -35.96
N ASN A 102 -11.28 -9.98 -34.65
CA ASN A 102 -12.43 -9.21 -34.17
C ASN A 102 -12.06 -7.76 -33.83
N LYS A 103 -12.89 -6.83 -34.32
CA LYS A 103 -12.93 -5.47 -33.79
C LYS A 103 -13.74 -5.47 -32.50
N PHE A 104 -13.11 -5.16 -31.38
CA PHE A 104 -13.79 -5.03 -30.09
C PHE A 104 -14.68 -3.79 -30.11
N ASN A 105 -15.93 -3.95 -29.69
CA ASN A 105 -16.93 -2.87 -29.67
C ASN A 105 -16.99 -2.28 -28.25
N THR A 106 -16.65 -1.00 -28.09
CA THR A 106 -16.46 -0.25 -26.83
C THR A 106 -17.76 0.15 -26.11
N ASN A 107 -18.91 -0.37 -26.55
CA ASN A 107 -20.26 0.02 -26.09
C ASN A 107 -20.59 -0.24 -24.60
N LYS A 108 -19.60 -0.58 -23.75
CA LYS A 108 -19.76 -0.72 -22.30
C LYS A 108 -19.06 0.38 -21.49
N ASN A 109 -18.10 1.11 -22.07
CA ASN A 109 -17.40 2.18 -21.38
C ASN A 109 -18.09 3.52 -21.67
N ILE A 110 -19.19 3.75 -20.94
CA ILE A 110 -20.13 4.81 -21.22
C ILE A 110 -20.20 5.79 -20.06
N ILE A 111 -20.05 7.07 -20.37
CA ILE A 111 -20.20 8.18 -19.45
C ILE A 111 -21.70 8.51 -19.31
N PRO A 112 -22.29 8.34 -18.11
CA PRO A 112 -23.71 8.58 -17.90
C PRO A 112 -24.02 10.09 -17.79
N PHE A 113 -25.26 10.45 -18.12
CA PHE A 113 -25.86 11.78 -17.93
C PHE A 113 -25.18 12.98 -18.61
N ILE A 114 -24.21 12.76 -19.50
CA ILE A 114 -23.43 13.85 -20.09
C ILE A 114 -24.09 14.50 -21.33
N LYS A 115 -25.06 13.80 -21.93
CA LYS A 115 -25.75 14.23 -23.17
C LYS A 115 -26.41 15.60 -23.02
N ASP A 116 -27.16 15.81 -21.94
CA ASP A 116 -27.98 17.02 -21.77
C ASP A 116 -27.11 18.27 -21.53
N THR A 117 -25.99 18.11 -20.82
CA THR A 117 -25.00 19.17 -20.56
C THR A 117 -24.24 19.55 -21.83
N ILE A 118 -23.69 18.57 -22.55
CA ILE A 118 -22.93 18.79 -23.78
C ILE A 118 -23.82 19.45 -24.85
N VAL A 119 -25.03 18.94 -25.06
CA VAL A 119 -25.93 19.46 -26.12
C VAL A 119 -26.39 20.87 -25.80
N ARG A 120 -26.80 21.19 -24.57
CA ARG A 120 -27.26 22.55 -24.24
C ARG A 120 -26.16 23.59 -24.41
N GLU A 121 -24.98 23.33 -23.87
CA GLU A 121 -23.97 24.37 -23.77
C GLU A 121 -23.14 24.52 -25.05
N LEU A 122 -22.82 23.42 -25.75
CA LEU A 122 -22.10 23.51 -27.03
C LEU A 122 -23.02 23.92 -28.19
N SER A 123 -24.32 23.58 -28.16
CA SER A 123 -25.25 24.09 -29.18
C SER A 123 -25.41 25.61 -29.11
N ASN A 124 -25.36 26.19 -27.90
CA ASN A 124 -25.47 27.62 -27.70
C ASN A 124 -24.20 28.40 -28.10
N LYS A 125 -23.00 27.82 -27.93
CA LYS A 125 -21.73 28.48 -28.29
C LYS A 125 -21.23 28.18 -29.72
N CYS A 126 -21.50 26.99 -30.26
CA CYS A 126 -20.90 26.50 -31.51
C CYS A 126 -21.91 26.24 -32.65
N GLY A 127 -23.19 26.54 -32.46
CA GLY A 127 -24.29 26.15 -33.35
C GLY A 127 -24.21 26.65 -34.80
N ASN A 128 -23.45 27.71 -35.09
CA ASN A 128 -23.34 28.30 -36.42
C ASN A 128 -22.26 27.67 -37.33
N GLN A 129 -21.49 26.69 -36.85
CA GLN A 129 -20.44 26.06 -37.64
C GLN A 129 -20.90 24.71 -38.22
N ARG A 130 -20.87 24.57 -39.56
CA ARG A 130 -21.34 23.39 -40.33
C ARG A 130 -20.81 22.06 -39.80
N SER A 131 -19.55 22.02 -39.35
CA SER A 131 -18.86 20.83 -38.86
C SER A 131 -19.40 20.36 -37.51
N PHE A 132 -19.65 21.31 -36.60
CA PHE A 132 -20.33 21.03 -35.34
C PHE A 132 -21.77 20.59 -35.58
N GLY A 133 -22.50 21.23 -36.50
CA GLY A 133 -23.85 20.81 -36.89
C GLY A 133 -23.92 19.37 -37.39
N LYS A 134 -22.91 18.92 -38.16
CA LYS A 134 -22.78 17.53 -38.64
C LYS A 134 -22.38 16.55 -37.53
N LEU A 135 -21.49 16.97 -36.62
CA LEU A 135 -21.14 16.19 -35.43
C LEU A 135 -22.37 15.99 -34.53
N PHE A 136 -23.16 17.05 -34.31
CA PHE A 136 -24.39 17.02 -33.52
C PHE A 136 -25.54 16.28 -34.21
N SER A 137 -25.62 16.24 -35.54
CA SER A 137 -26.61 15.42 -36.24
C SER A 137 -26.23 13.94 -36.23
N ASP A 138 -24.95 13.59 -36.42
CA ASP A 138 -24.45 12.21 -36.37
C ASP A 138 -24.43 11.65 -34.94
N THR A 139 -24.14 12.49 -33.94
CA THR A 139 -24.28 12.12 -32.52
C THR A 139 -25.75 12.03 -32.09
N ARG A 140 -26.65 12.95 -32.51
CA ARG A 140 -28.11 12.81 -32.29
C ARG A 140 -28.67 11.49 -32.83
N TYR A 141 -28.16 10.98 -33.95
CA TYR A 141 -28.56 9.69 -34.52
C TYR A 141 -28.00 8.47 -33.76
N ARG A 142 -26.85 8.61 -33.08
CA ARG A 142 -26.26 7.53 -32.24
C ARG A 142 -26.73 7.56 -30.78
N PHE A 143 -27.31 8.66 -30.31
CA PHE A 143 -27.97 8.74 -29.01
C PHE A 143 -29.35 8.06 -29.05
N ASN A 144 -29.37 6.74 -29.26
CA ASN A 144 -30.57 5.91 -29.12
C ASN A 144 -31.09 6.02 -27.68
N ASN A 145 -32.07 6.90 -27.40
CA ASN A 145 -32.84 7.08 -26.16
C ASN A 145 -32.13 6.98 -24.78
N ARG A 146 -30.79 6.90 -24.73
CA ARG A 146 -29.97 6.76 -23.52
C ARG A 146 -29.16 8.04 -23.34
N LYS A 147 -29.13 8.59 -22.12
CA LYS A 147 -28.42 9.85 -21.74
C LYS A 147 -26.88 9.71 -21.69
N ASN A 148 -26.33 8.83 -22.52
CA ASN A 148 -25.10 8.11 -22.27
C ASN A 148 -24.13 8.30 -23.46
N LEU A 149 -22.84 8.53 -23.21
CA LEU A 149 -21.80 8.81 -24.24
C LEU A 149 -20.61 7.86 -24.11
N SER A 150 -20.15 7.24 -25.20
CA SER A 150 -18.89 6.46 -25.16
C SER A 150 -17.65 7.37 -25.22
N TYR A 151 -16.54 6.89 -24.67
CA TYR A 151 -15.25 7.59 -24.72
C TYR A 151 -14.78 7.88 -26.15
N ASP A 152 -15.01 7.00 -27.12
CA ASP A 152 -14.69 7.24 -28.55
C ASP A 152 -15.43 8.46 -29.14
N VAL A 153 -16.66 8.72 -28.67
CA VAL A 153 -17.43 9.88 -29.12
C VAL A 153 -16.99 11.13 -28.33
N LEU A 154 -16.64 10.99 -27.05
CA LEU A 154 -16.02 12.06 -26.27
C LEU A 154 -14.74 12.56 -26.97
N ASP A 155 -13.87 11.65 -27.41
CA ASP A 155 -12.62 12.01 -28.10
C ASP A 155 -12.87 12.81 -29.37
N LYS A 156 -13.85 12.40 -30.18
CA LYS A 156 -14.24 13.15 -31.38
C LYS A 156 -14.76 14.54 -31.03
N ILE A 157 -15.54 14.67 -29.95
CA ILE A 157 -16.06 15.95 -29.49
C ILE A 157 -14.91 16.85 -29.02
N VAL A 158 -14.02 16.37 -28.14
CA VAL A 158 -12.89 17.15 -27.61
C VAL A 158 -11.95 17.57 -28.74
N ASN A 159 -11.60 16.67 -29.67
CA ASN A 159 -10.74 17.01 -30.81
C ASN A 159 -11.40 18.03 -31.75
N THR A 160 -12.74 18.00 -31.89
CA THR A 160 -13.46 19.01 -32.67
C THR A 160 -13.43 20.36 -31.97
N ILE A 161 -13.64 20.40 -30.65
CA ILE A 161 -13.55 21.64 -29.84
C ILE A 161 -12.14 22.24 -29.93
N GLU A 162 -11.11 21.39 -29.82
CA GLU A 162 -9.70 21.77 -29.93
C GLU A 162 -9.37 22.34 -31.33
N PHE A 163 -9.84 21.69 -32.39
CA PHE A 163 -9.65 22.17 -33.77
C PHE A 163 -10.25 23.56 -34.01
N TYR A 164 -11.39 23.86 -33.40
CA TYR A 164 -12.06 25.16 -33.54
C TYR A 164 -11.64 26.18 -32.48
N ASN A 165 -10.72 25.82 -31.58
CA ASN A 165 -10.18 26.65 -30.52
C ASN A 165 -11.26 27.35 -29.69
N VAL A 166 -12.32 26.62 -29.35
CA VAL A 166 -13.45 27.15 -28.59
C VAL A 166 -13.11 27.06 -27.10
N ASP A 167 -12.80 28.19 -26.48
CA ASP A 167 -12.57 28.26 -25.04
C ASP A 167 -13.90 28.14 -24.28
N SER A 168 -13.95 27.17 -23.37
CA SER A 168 -15.14 26.88 -22.58
C SER A 168 -14.76 26.08 -21.34
N ASP A 169 -15.31 26.43 -20.18
CA ASP A 169 -15.15 25.64 -18.95
C ASP A 169 -15.53 24.17 -19.12
N ILE A 170 -16.44 23.91 -20.06
CA ILE A 170 -16.90 22.57 -20.43
C ILE A 170 -15.80 21.81 -21.15
N TYR A 171 -15.02 22.46 -22.00
CA TYR A 171 -13.86 21.83 -22.65
C TYR A 171 -12.91 21.29 -21.59
N ASN A 172 -12.59 22.09 -20.57
CA ASN A 172 -11.73 21.67 -19.46
C ASN A 172 -12.33 20.50 -18.66
N LYS A 173 -13.65 20.50 -18.43
CA LYS A 173 -14.36 19.38 -17.77
C LYS A 173 -14.36 18.11 -18.61
N LEU A 174 -14.65 18.22 -19.91
CA LEU A 174 -14.63 17.08 -20.85
C LEU A 174 -13.21 16.53 -21.05
N LEU A 175 -12.22 17.42 -21.10
CA LEU A 175 -10.80 17.08 -21.16
C LEU A 175 -10.37 16.35 -19.88
N CYS A 176 -10.85 16.79 -18.71
CA CYS A 176 -10.60 16.10 -17.45
C CYS A 176 -11.20 14.68 -17.46
N ILE A 177 -12.45 14.53 -17.90
CA ILE A 177 -13.11 13.22 -18.01
C ILE A 177 -12.39 12.32 -19.01
N ARG A 178 -11.97 12.86 -20.16
CA ARG A 178 -11.17 12.17 -21.18
C ARG A 178 -9.85 11.68 -20.61
N ASN A 179 -9.11 12.56 -19.95
CA ASN A 179 -7.78 12.27 -19.43
C ASN A 179 -7.81 11.29 -18.26
N ARG A 180 -8.87 11.32 -17.43
CA ARG A 180 -9.01 10.43 -16.28
C ARG A 180 -9.61 9.07 -16.61
N ASN A 181 -10.29 8.94 -17.76
CA ASN A 181 -10.81 7.68 -18.30
C ASN A 181 -11.55 6.81 -17.26
N TYR A 182 -12.51 7.41 -16.57
CA TYR A 182 -13.30 6.75 -15.53
C TYR A 182 -14.15 5.61 -16.07
N TYR A 183 -14.24 4.54 -15.29
CA TYR A 183 -15.23 3.49 -15.49
C TYR A 183 -16.50 3.83 -14.70
N PHE A 184 -17.66 3.75 -15.36
CA PHE A 184 -18.97 3.98 -14.74
C PHE A 184 -19.79 2.69 -14.75
N ASP A 185 -20.36 2.35 -13.59
CA ASP A 185 -21.29 1.22 -13.44
C ASP A 185 -22.60 1.68 -12.79
N VAL A 186 -23.67 0.90 -12.99
CA VAL A 186 -25.02 1.24 -12.48
C VAL A 186 -25.17 0.71 -11.06
N VAL A 187 -25.68 1.55 -10.15
CA VAL A 187 -26.06 1.14 -8.80
C VAL A 187 -27.18 0.09 -8.87
N GLU A 188 -26.91 -1.11 -8.39
CA GLU A 188 -27.84 -2.25 -8.48
C GLU A 188 -28.97 -2.18 -7.44
N SER A 189 -28.70 -1.65 -6.26
CA SER A 189 -29.71 -1.45 -5.21
C SER A 189 -29.32 -0.31 -4.29
N ILE A 190 -30.33 0.37 -3.75
CA ILE A 190 -30.21 1.35 -2.69
C ILE A 190 -31.13 0.82 -1.59
N GLU A 191 -30.58 0.55 -0.41
CA GLU A 191 -31.35 0.06 0.73
C GLU A 191 -31.57 1.22 1.70
N GLU A 192 -32.84 1.47 2.05
CA GLU A 192 -33.17 2.42 3.11
C GLU A 192 -32.80 1.84 4.46
N TRP A 193 -32.10 2.64 5.26
CA TRP A 193 -31.68 2.28 6.60
C TRP A 193 -32.19 3.34 7.59
N SER A 194 -32.65 2.90 8.76
CA SER A 194 -33.07 3.77 9.85
C SER A 194 -32.35 3.44 11.15
N GLY A 195 -31.79 4.48 11.75
CA GLY A 195 -31.10 4.52 13.04
C GLY A 195 -30.69 5.97 13.33
N ASP A 196 -30.18 6.25 14.53
CA ASP A 196 -29.73 7.61 14.87
C ASP A 196 -28.58 8.02 13.94
N CYS A 197 -28.84 9.06 13.14
CA CYS A 197 -27.89 9.67 12.22
C CYS A 197 -27.54 11.03 12.78
N TYR A 198 -26.30 11.21 13.20
CA TYR A 198 -25.79 12.50 13.64
C TYR A 198 -25.01 13.11 12.49
N ASP A 199 -25.54 14.22 11.96
CA ASP A 199 -24.93 15.02 10.92
C ASP A 199 -24.23 16.22 11.57
N PHE A 200 -23.01 16.50 11.15
CA PHE A 200 -22.28 17.68 11.59
C PHE A 200 -21.64 18.35 10.38
N GLU A 201 -22.31 19.41 9.93
CA GLU A 201 -21.79 20.34 8.94
C GLU A 201 -20.65 21.14 9.58
N MET A 202 -19.45 20.98 9.02
CA MET A 202 -18.31 21.83 9.32
C MET A 202 -18.36 23.04 8.41
N ASP A 203 -18.18 24.23 8.99
CA ASP A 203 -18.12 25.49 8.25
C ASP A 203 -16.83 25.49 7.39
N MET A 204 -17.00 25.22 6.11
CA MET A 204 -15.94 25.04 5.14
C MET A 204 -16.04 26.14 4.10
N GLU A 205 -14.92 26.81 3.80
CA GLU A 205 -14.84 27.57 2.55
C GLU A 205 -15.07 26.62 1.37
N SER A 206 -15.91 27.04 0.43
CA SER A 206 -16.62 26.23 -0.56
C SER A 206 -15.76 25.38 -1.52
N ASP A 207 -14.43 25.48 -1.46
CA ASP A 207 -13.55 25.03 -2.54
C ASP A 207 -12.35 24.18 -2.11
N ILE A 208 -12.24 23.75 -0.83
CA ILE A 208 -11.06 23.02 -0.34
C ILE A 208 -11.41 21.67 0.30
N GLN A 209 -10.96 20.58 -0.33
CA GLN A 209 -10.88 19.24 0.28
C GLN A 209 -9.41 18.84 0.47
N PRO A 210 -8.96 18.37 1.64
CA PRO A 210 -7.63 17.79 1.79
C PRO A 210 -7.64 16.24 1.78
N ASN A 211 -7.18 15.61 0.69
CA ASN A 211 -6.95 14.15 0.59
C ASN A 211 -5.57 13.81 0.01
N TYR A 212 -4.96 12.68 0.42
CA TYR A 212 -3.77 12.05 -0.21
C TYR A 212 -3.95 10.53 -0.35
N PHE A 213 -3.32 9.91 -1.37
CA PHE A 213 -3.65 8.56 -1.87
C PHE A 213 -2.58 7.49 -1.65
N CYS A 214 -3.01 6.27 -1.29
CA CYS A 214 -2.29 5.00 -1.48
C CYS A 214 -3.28 3.82 -1.63
N ASN A 215 -3.13 3.00 -2.68
CA ASN A 215 -4.04 1.89 -3.07
C ASN A 215 -5.54 2.26 -3.23
N GLY A 216 -5.83 3.53 -3.48
CA GLY A 216 -7.21 4.05 -3.49
C GLY A 216 -7.70 4.67 -2.18
N PHE A 217 -6.89 4.72 -1.10
CA PHE A 217 -7.31 5.26 0.21
C PHE A 217 -6.27 6.20 0.89
N ILE A 218 -6.69 6.90 1.95
CA ILE A 218 -5.95 7.95 2.70
C ILE A 218 -5.29 7.36 3.97
N ASN A 219 -4.00 7.65 4.23
CA ASN A 219 -3.25 7.11 5.37
C ASN A 219 -2.52 8.22 6.17
N HIS A 220 -2.64 8.26 7.51
CA HIS A 220 -2.33 9.43 8.37
C HIS A 220 -1.17 9.27 9.39
N ASN A 221 -0.53 8.10 9.53
CA ASN A 221 0.61 7.92 10.48
C ASN A 221 1.87 8.68 10.06
N THR A 222 2.22 8.59 8.78
CA THR A 222 3.40 9.26 8.19
C THR A 222 3.28 10.79 8.25
N PHE A 223 2.06 11.33 8.20
CA PHE A 223 1.80 12.77 8.39
C PHE A 223 2.13 13.22 9.81
N LEU A 224 1.65 12.49 10.84
CA LEU A 224 1.92 12.82 12.24
C LEU A 224 3.41 12.78 12.57
N LEU A 225 4.16 11.83 11.98
CA LEU A 225 5.63 11.82 12.07
C LEU A 225 6.24 13.10 11.49
N GLY A 226 5.82 13.50 10.28
CA GLY A 226 6.26 14.75 9.64
C GLY A 226 5.96 15.99 10.48
N VAL A 227 4.75 16.09 11.04
CA VAL A 227 4.36 17.18 11.97
C VAL A 227 5.22 17.17 13.22
N ASN A 228 5.37 16.02 13.87
CA ASN A 228 6.16 15.88 15.10
C ASN A 228 7.64 16.23 14.85
N ALA A 229 8.21 15.81 13.72
CA ALA A 229 9.58 16.15 13.34
C ALA A 229 9.75 17.67 13.14
N THR A 230 8.79 18.28 12.44
CA THR A 230 8.78 19.72 12.16
C THR A 230 8.64 20.53 13.44
N LEU A 231 7.69 20.19 14.31
CA LEU A 231 7.47 20.87 15.59
C LEU A 231 8.69 20.75 16.51
N HIS A 232 9.30 19.56 16.60
CA HIS A 232 10.52 19.39 17.40
C HIS A 232 11.68 20.23 16.87
N ALA A 233 11.88 20.28 15.56
CA ALA A 233 12.93 21.11 14.98
C ALA A 233 12.65 22.61 15.13
N LEU A 234 11.38 23.02 15.12
CA LEU A 234 10.98 24.43 15.28
C LEU A 234 11.05 24.90 16.73
N LEU A 235 10.59 24.08 17.68
CA LEU A 235 10.43 24.47 19.09
C LEU A 235 11.71 24.31 19.92
N TYR A 236 12.61 23.41 19.52
CA TYR A 236 13.86 23.15 20.24
C TYR A 236 15.04 23.54 19.35
N PRO A 237 15.79 24.61 19.67
CA PRO A 237 16.99 24.99 18.91
C PRO A 237 18.07 23.90 18.94
N GLY A 238 18.81 23.74 17.84
CA GLY A 238 19.88 22.74 17.71
C GLY A 238 19.40 21.29 17.68
N TYR A 239 18.09 21.06 17.54
CA TYR A 239 17.51 19.72 17.64
C TYR A 239 17.70 18.94 16.34
N ARG A 240 18.25 17.73 16.43
CA ARG A 240 18.51 16.82 15.30
C ARG A 240 17.48 15.70 15.29
N VAL A 241 16.71 15.63 14.22
CA VAL A 241 15.66 14.65 14.00
C VAL A 241 16.04 13.71 12.86
N GLY A 242 16.06 12.41 13.13
CA GLY A 242 16.33 11.36 12.16
C GLY A 242 15.04 10.66 11.74
N LEU A 243 14.77 10.60 10.44
CA LEU A 243 13.63 9.89 9.86
C LEU A 243 14.11 8.59 9.23
N ILE A 244 13.59 7.46 9.72
CA ILE A 244 14.02 6.12 9.37
C ILE A 244 12.80 5.29 8.98
N GLY A 245 12.90 4.55 7.88
CA GLY A 245 11.96 3.50 7.51
C GLY A 245 12.71 2.30 6.91
N PRO A 246 12.05 1.14 6.74
CA PRO A 246 12.67 -0.09 6.24
C PRO A 246 13.44 0.09 4.92
N SER A 247 12.94 0.99 4.07
CA SER A 247 13.62 1.44 2.86
C SER A 247 13.79 2.96 2.85
N PHE A 248 14.79 3.44 2.09
CA PHE A 248 14.94 4.89 1.91
C PHE A 248 13.71 5.53 1.23
N ARG A 249 12.97 4.75 0.44
CA ARG A 249 11.70 5.21 -0.15
C ARG A 249 10.67 5.55 0.92
N GLN A 250 10.56 4.75 1.97
CA GLN A 250 9.67 5.02 3.11
C GLN A 250 10.17 6.22 3.92
N SER A 251 11.48 6.33 4.21
CA SER A 251 12.01 7.54 4.86
C SER A 251 11.70 8.82 4.06
N LYS A 252 11.73 8.75 2.72
CA LYS A 252 11.34 9.86 1.83
C LYS A 252 9.84 10.18 1.88
N MET A 253 8.96 9.22 2.19
CA MET A 253 7.53 9.48 2.34
C MET A 253 7.28 10.38 3.55
N ILE A 254 7.91 10.09 4.70
CA ILE A 254 7.87 10.97 5.88
C ILE A 254 8.38 12.37 5.53
N PHE A 255 9.51 12.45 4.83
CA PHE A 255 10.07 13.73 4.39
C PHE A 255 9.17 14.49 3.41
N SER A 256 8.40 13.78 2.59
CA SER A 256 7.44 14.39 1.66
C SER A 256 6.31 15.10 2.41
N GLU A 257 5.89 14.59 3.56
CA GLU A 257 4.92 15.28 4.43
C GLU A 257 5.49 16.59 4.99
N ILE A 258 6.77 16.60 5.35
CA ILE A 258 7.48 17.82 5.78
C ILE A 258 7.56 18.85 4.64
N GLU A 259 7.80 18.40 3.41
CA GLU A 259 7.78 19.29 2.25
C GLU A 259 6.40 19.92 2.01
N LYS A 260 5.32 19.13 2.16
CA LYS A 260 3.94 19.66 2.08
C LYS A 260 3.68 20.70 3.18
N LEU A 261 4.12 20.43 4.41
CA LEU A 261 4.03 21.40 5.51
C LEU A 261 4.80 22.68 5.20
N TYR A 262 6.02 22.57 4.65
CA TYR A 262 6.85 23.70 4.24
C TYR A 262 6.16 24.55 3.15
N GLN A 263 5.52 23.92 2.17
CA GLN A 263 4.79 24.64 1.11
C GLN A 263 3.57 25.39 1.65
N ARG A 264 2.91 24.88 2.69
CA ARG A 264 1.69 25.47 3.24
C ARG A 264 1.95 26.52 4.32
N SER A 265 2.98 26.35 5.15
CA SER A 265 3.25 27.24 6.30
C SER A 265 4.31 28.30 5.98
N SER A 266 3.92 29.58 5.99
CA SER A 266 4.87 30.72 5.89
C SER A 266 5.86 30.74 7.05
N ILE A 267 5.38 30.50 8.27
CA ILE A 267 6.19 30.45 9.50
C ILE A 267 7.32 29.42 9.35
N LEU A 268 6.98 28.22 8.85
CA LEU A 268 7.97 27.17 8.64
C LEU A 268 9.02 27.59 7.60
N ARG A 269 8.62 28.27 6.52
CA ARG A 269 9.56 28.75 5.49
C ARG A 269 10.52 29.78 6.03
N GLU A 270 10.02 30.75 6.78
CA GLU A 270 10.83 31.82 7.37
C GLU A 270 11.83 31.27 8.40
N SER A 271 11.43 30.23 9.12
CA SER A 271 12.27 29.55 10.11
C SER A 271 13.39 28.70 9.49
N CYS A 272 13.33 28.43 8.19
CA CYS A 272 14.31 27.59 7.48
C CYS A 272 15.42 28.42 6.82
N GLU A 273 16.63 27.86 6.75
CA GLU A 273 17.75 28.45 6.00
C GLU A 273 17.48 28.44 4.50
N LYS A 274 16.89 27.34 4.03
CA LYS A 274 16.59 27.07 2.62
C LYS A 274 15.43 26.09 2.50
N ARG A 275 14.90 25.97 1.29
CA ARG A 275 13.89 24.96 0.94
C ARG A 275 14.39 23.53 1.23
N PRO A 276 13.47 22.58 1.52
CA PRO A 276 13.82 21.16 1.66
C PRO A 276 14.66 20.66 0.48
N VAL A 277 15.70 19.87 0.78
CA VAL A 277 16.64 19.36 -0.21
C VAL A 277 16.52 17.85 -0.32
N ARG A 278 16.33 17.36 -1.54
CA ARG A 278 16.35 15.92 -1.86
C ARG A 278 17.66 15.54 -2.52
N GLY A 279 18.40 14.63 -1.87
CA GLY A 279 19.60 13.99 -2.42
C GLY A 279 19.35 12.52 -2.80
N SER A 280 20.37 11.92 -3.44
CA SER A 280 20.41 10.48 -3.74
C SER A 280 20.50 9.63 -2.48
N ASP A 281 21.19 10.12 -1.46
CA ASP A 281 21.53 9.38 -0.24
C ASP A 281 21.02 10.03 1.05
N THR A 282 20.51 11.26 0.99
CA THR A 282 19.96 11.99 2.14
C THR A 282 18.89 12.98 1.68
N CYS A 283 17.79 13.11 2.40
CA CYS A 283 16.87 14.25 2.27
C CYS A 283 16.89 15.05 3.56
N TYR A 284 16.98 16.38 3.49
CA TYR A 284 17.11 17.18 4.70
C TYR A 284 16.48 18.57 4.63
N LEU A 285 16.17 19.10 5.81
CA LEU A 285 15.69 20.46 6.03
C LEU A 285 16.50 21.10 7.19
N ARG A 286 17.01 22.31 6.96
CA ARG A 286 17.78 23.08 7.96
C ARG A 286 16.98 24.27 8.45
N PHE A 287 16.91 24.41 9.77
CA PHE A 287 16.33 25.56 10.44
C PHE A 287 17.43 26.57 10.76
N ARG A 288 17.07 27.85 10.80
CA ARG A 288 18.00 28.90 11.20
C ARG A 288 18.29 28.78 12.69
N GLY A 289 19.56 28.93 13.06
CA GLY A 289 19.95 29.08 14.46
C GLY A 289 19.58 30.46 14.99
N THR A 290 19.41 30.57 16.31
CA THR A 290 19.43 31.88 17.00
C THR A 290 20.88 32.26 17.32
N ASP A 291 21.11 33.52 17.69
CA ASP A 291 22.40 34.23 17.74
C ASP A 291 23.57 33.53 18.48
N GLN A 292 23.34 32.41 19.16
CA GLN A 292 24.36 31.59 19.84
C GLN A 292 24.17 30.06 19.71
N SER A 293 23.19 29.57 18.93
CA SER A 293 22.87 28.13 18.82
C SER A 293 22.93 27.61 17.39
N ASN A 294 23.33 26.35 17.23
CA ASN A 294 23.24 25.68 15.94
C ASN A 294 21.76 25.57 15.52
N GLY A 295 21.50 25.71 14.22
CA GLY A 295 20.18 25.45 13.66
C GLY A 295 19.73 24.00 13.85
N SER A 296 18.42 23.82 14.03
CA SER A 296 17.82 22.48 14.07
C SER A 296 17.88 21.81 12.70
N PHE A 297 17.87 20.48 12.69
CA PHE A 297 18.12 19.69 11.49
C PHE A 297 17.21 18.48 11.42
N ILE A 298 16.48 18.33 10.32
CA ILE A 298 15.72 17.13 10.01
C ILE A 298 16.38 16.42 8.85
N GLU A 299 16.67 15.13 9.00
CA GLU A 299 17.26 14.30 7.95
C GLU A 299 16.57 12.94 7.82
N ALA A 300 16.20 12.58 6.60
CA ALA A 300 15.80 11.24 6.24
C ALA A 300 17.01 10.48 5.68
N LEU A 301 17.27 9.31 6.25
CA LEU A 301 18.44 8.50 5.92
C LEU A 301 18.05 7.10 5.40
N PRO A 302 18.81 6.54 4.46
CA PRO A 302 18.76 5.12 4.12
C PRO A 302 19.37 4.30 5.24
N ILE A 303 18.75 3.19 5.62
CA ILE A 303 19.34 2.26 6.60
C ILE A 303 20.62 1.59 6.01
N GLY A 304 20.56 1.13 4.76
CA GLY A 304 21.61 0.31 4.15
C GLY A 304 21.54 -1.16 4.58
N VAL A 305 22.42 -2.02 4.06
CA VAL A 305 22.38 -3.48 4.28
C VAL A 305 22.54 -3.86 5.76
N ASP A 306 23.40 -3.13 6.52
CA ASP A 306 23.68 -3.40 7.95
C ASP A 306 23.57 -2.16 8.85
N GLY A 307 22.74 -1.19 8.47
CA GLY A 307 22.69 0.11 9.17
C GLY A 307 23.93 0.98 8.92
N ALA A 308 24.84 0.59 8.03
CA ALA A 308 26.12 1.28 7.81
C ALA A 308 25.95 2.77 7.41
N LYS A 309 24.86 3.11 6.71
CA LYS A 309 24.60 4.49 6.27
C LYS A 309 24.01 5.38 7.38
N ILE A 310 23.50 4.79 8.45
CA ILE A 310 23.03 5.54 9.63
C ILE A 310 24.08 5.55 10.75
N ARG A 311 25.02 4.59 10.79
CA ARG A 311 26.11 4.51 11.78
C ARG A 311 26.93 5.82 11.80
N GLY A 312 27.02 6.43 12.99
CA GLY A 312 27.75 7.69 13.22
C GLY A 312 26.88 8.95 13.21
N SER A 313 25.65 8.87 12.71
CA SER A 313 24.67 9.95 12.84
C SER A 313 24.16 10.04 14.28
N ARG A 314 23.95 11.27 14.77
CA ARG A 314 23.53 11.55 16.14
C ARG A 314 22.23 12.35 16.12
N PHE A 315 21.24 11.87 16.86
CA PHE A 315 19.87 12.39 16.87
C PHE A 315 19.35 12.56 18.29
N TYR A 316 18.65 13.67 18.54
CA TYR A 316 17.85 13.83 19.76
C TYR A 316 16.49 13.15 19.62
N LEU A 317 15.96 13.07 18.40
CA LEU A 317 14.72 12.37 18.10
C LEU A 317 14.92 11.45 16.91
N ILE A 318 14.67 10.15 17.12
CA ILE A 318 14.65 9.16 16.05
C ILE A 318 13.20 8.76 15.83
N GLN A 319 12.70 8.96 14.63
CA GLN A 319 11.38 8.52 14.20
C GLN A 319 11.53 7.33 13.25
N ILE A 320 10.93 6.20 13.61
CA ILE A 320 10.95 4.97 12.82
C ILE A 320 9.53 4.68 12.36
N ASP A 321 9.29 4.73 11.05
CA ASP A 321 8.03 4.27 10.45
C ASP A 321 8.15 2.80 10.04
N GLU A 322 7.02 2.09 9.99
CA GLU A 322 6.95 0.66 9.67
C GLU A 322 7.89 -0.23 10.53
N LEU A 323 7.90 -0.02 11.84
CA LEU A 323 8.80 -0.72 12.79
C LEU A 323 8.82 -2.24 12.59
N ALA A 324 7.67 -2.88 12.35
CA ALA A 324 7.57 -4.33 12.22
C ALA A 324 8.40 -4.89 11.04
N GLN A 325 8.71 -4.04 10.05
CA GLN A 325 9.49 -4.39 8.86
C GLN A 325 10.97 -4.01 9.00
N VAL A 326 11.38 -3.32 10.08
CA VAL A 326 12.78 -2.93 10.32
C VAL A 326 13.51 -4.08 11.04
N PRO A 327 14.62 -4.61 10.48
CA PRO A 327 15.36 -5.71 11.10
C PRO A 327 15.81 -5.42 12.54
N THR A 328 15.74 -6.45 13.39
CA THR A 328 16.06 -6.35 14.83
C THR A 328 17.50 -5.89 15.06
N ASP A 329 18.45 -6.40 14.28
CA ASP A 329 19.87 -6.06 14.40
C ASP A 329 20.13 -4.58 14.17
N ILE A 330 19.42 -3.96 13.23
CA ILE A 330 19.52 -2.52 12.97
C ILE A 330 19.01 -1.72 14.16
N ILE A 331 17.88 -2.14 14.75
CA ILE A 331 17.31 -1.45 15.91
C ILE A 331 18.25 -1.54 17.11
N ASP A 332 18.75 -2.74 17.43
CA ASP A 332 19.47 -2.98 18.68
C ASP A 332 20.97 -2.67 18.60
N LEU A 333 21.61 -2.91 17.45
CA LEU A 333 23.05 -2.69 17.28
C LEU A 333 23.40 -1.32 16.71
N VAL A 334 22.44 -0.62 16.10
CA VAL A 334 22.71 0.66 15.43
C VAL A 334 21.89 1.78 16.03
N ILE A 335 20.55 1.67 16.04
CA ILE A 335 19.67 2.78 16.45
C ILE A 335 19.69 2.99 17.97
N ARG A 336 19.59 1.92 18.76
CA ARG A 336 19.55 2.02 20.24
C ARG A 336 20.85 2.62 20.82
N PRO A 337 22.06 2.24 20.38
CA PRO A 337 23.30 2.89 20.83
C PRO A 337 23.34 4.39 20.47
N MET A 338 22.78 4.82 19.34
CA MET A 338 22.70 6.24 18.98
C MET A 338 21.80 7.02 19.94
N ALA A 339 20.69 6.43 20.37
CA ALA A 339 19.79 7.05 21.33
C ALA A 339 20.38 7.10 22.75
N ALA A 340 21.37 6.26 23.09
CA ALA A 340 21.96 6.22 24.42
C ALA A 340 23.01 7.33 24.67
N VAL A 341 23.60 7.90 23.62
CA VAL A 341 24.69 8.87 23.73
C VAL A 341 24.16 10.30 23.60
N SER A 342 24.39 11.13 24.62
CA SER A 342 24.15 12.58 24.54
C SER A 342 25.00 13.20 23.43
N LEU A 343 24.41 14.09 22.62
CA LEU A 343 25.07 14.76 21.49
C LEU A 343 26.32 15.55 21.91
N GLU A 344 26.35 16.07 23.14
CA GLU A 344 27.47 16.78 23.74
C GLU A 344 27.85 16.21 25.12
N PRO A 345 28.55 15.05 25.17
CA PRO A 345 28.89 14.39 26.44
C PRO A 345 29.69 15.30 27.37
N MET A 346 30.64 16.07 26.80
CA MET A 346 31.50 16.98 27.55
C MET A 346 30.81 18.25 28.03
N GLN A 347 29.73 18.70 27.39
CA GLN A 347 28.93 19.80 27.92
C GLN A 347 28.10 19.31 29.11
N LYS A 348 27.45 18.15 28.99
CA LYS A 348 26.69 17.56 30.10
C LYS A 348 27.55 17.22 31.32
N VAL A 349 28.77 16.72 31.10
CA VAL A 349 29.72 16.51 32.21
C VAL A 349 30.03 17.83 32.91
N ARG A 350 30.31 18.90 32.16
CA ARG A 350 30.58 20.24 32.72
C ARG A 350 29.36 20.88 33.39
N GLU A 351 28.16 20.71 32.83
CA GLU A 351 26.91 21.15 33.46
C GLU A 351 26.65 20.39 34.75
N ARG A 352 26.87 19.08 34.75
CA ARG A 352 26.73 18.24 35.94
C ARG A 352 27.73 18.62 37.03
N GLU A 353 29.00 18.82 36.68
CA GLU A 353 30.03 19.34 37.60
C GLU A 353 29.63 20.70 38.19
N ARG A 354 29.09 21.60 37.35
CA ARG A 354 28.59 22.91 37.80
C ARG A 354 27.38 22.78 38.73
N GLN A 355 26.42 21.91 38.41
CA GLN A 355 25.26 21.63 39.26
C GLN A 355 25.68 21.06 40.62
N GLU A 356 26.58 20.08 40.62
CA GLU A 356 27.15 19.48 41.83
C GLU A 356 27.90 20.52 42.67
N HIS A 357 28.63 21.44 42.03
CA HIS A 357 29.31 22.54 42.70
C HIS A 357 28.35 23.54 43.35
N LEU A 358 27.28 23.94 42.65
CA LEU A 358 26.24 24.83 43.18
C LEU A 358 25.48 24.21 44.36
N ILE A 359 25.21 22.91 44.30
CA ILE A 359 24.60 22.16 45.40
C ILE A 359 25.55 22.10 46.59
N ALA A 360 26.83 21.80 46.36
CA ALA A 360 27.84 21.74 47.43
C ALA A 360 28.04 23.08 48.13
N GLN A 361 27.86 24.20 47.42
CA GLN A 361 27.88 25.55 47.99
C GLN A 361 26.56 25.98 48.64
N GLY A 362 25.52 25.15 48.60
CA GLY A 362 24.20 25.47 49.15
C GLY A 362 23.43 26.52 48.35
N LEU A 363 23.88 26.83 47.12
CA LEU A 363 23.29 27.86 46.25
C LEU A 363 22.13 27.34 45.39
N ALA A 364 21.96 26.02 45.30
CA ALA A 364 20.87 25.37 44.59
C ALA A 364 20.54 24.01 45.23
N ARG A 365 19.29 23.58 45.08
CA ARG A 365 18.83 22.22 45.42
C ARG A 365 18.80 21.36 44.16
N LYS A 366 18.81 20.03 44.33
CA LYS A 366 18.65 19.10 43.21
C LYS A 366 17.35 19.33 42.42
N GLU A 367 16.33 19.85 43.08
CA GLU A 367 15.01 20.16 42.52
C GLU A 367 15.03 21.37 41.57
N ASP A 368 16.01 22.27 41.72
CA ASP A 368 16.10 23.52 40.97
C ASP A 368 16.60 23.32 39.52
N PHE A 369 17.08 22.11 39.21
CA PHE A 369 17.58 21.76 37.89
C PHE A 369 16.51 20.97 37.12
N ILE A 370 16.07 21.52 35.98
CA ILE A 370 15.17 20.83 35.05
C ILE A 370 15.91 19.60 34.51
N GLY A 371 15.29 18.42 34.65
CA GLY A 371 15.92 17.15 34.33
C GLY A 371 16.46 17.06 32.90
N ASP A 372 17.50 16.22 32.75
CA ASP A 372 18.15 15.93 31.48
C ASP A 372 17.15 15.65 30.34
N SER A 373 17.25 16.39 29.24
CA SER A 373 16.55 16.00 28.01
C SER A 373 17.20 14.71 27.50
N ALA A 374 16.46 13.61 27.61
CA ALA A 374 16.83 12.33 27.06
C ALA A 374 16.51 12.30 25.56
N ASN A 375 17.33 11.59 24.79
CA ASN A 375 17.01 11.31 23.40
C ASN A 375 15.71 10.49 23.34
N LYS A 376 14.84 10.84 22.39
CA LYS A 376 13.54 10.23 22.21
C LYS A 376 13.55 9.32 21.00
N MET A 377 12.83 8.22 21.10
CA MET A 377 12.58 7.32 19.99
C MET A 377 11.08 7.14 19.85
N VAL A 378 10.56 7.49 18.67
CA VAL A 378 9.15 7.33 18.31
C VAL A 378 9.09 6.28 17.21
N MET A 379 8.25 5.27 17.38
CA MET A 379 8.14 4.15 16.47
C MET A 379 6.67 3.95 16.11
N THR A 380 6.35 3.85 14.83
CA THR A 380 5.01 3.60 14.30
C THR A 380 5.02 2.36 13.41
N SER A 381 3.91 1.62 13.43
CA SER A 381 3.66 0.48 12.54
C SER A 381 2.18 0.12 12.64
N SER A 382 1.62 -0.49 11.60
CA SER A 382 0.36 -1.22 11.71
C SER A 382 0.48 -2.42 12.65
N GLY A 383 -0.65 -3.02 13.05
CA GLY A 383 -0.66 -4.28 13.78
C GLY A 383 0.10 -5.37 13.03
N TYR A 384 0.68 -6.32 13.76
CA TYR A 384 1.50 -7.37 13.19
C TYR A 384 1.43 -8.68 13.98
N PHE A 385 2.08 -9.74 13.51
CA PHE A 385 2.09 -11.01 14.21
C PHE A 385 2.85 -10.96 15.54
N LYS A 386 2.37 -11.72 16.54
CA LYS A 386 2.98 -11.83 17.87
C LYS A 386 4.37 -12.48 17.88
N PHE A 387 4.79 -13.19 16.83
CA PHE A 387 6.15 -13.74 16.77
C PHE A 387 7.18 -12.69 16.32
N ASN A 388 6.75 -11.55 15.77
CA ASN A 388 7.65 -10.49 15.34
C ASN A 388 8.24 -9.73 16.54
N HIS A 389 9.47 -9.23 16.39
CA HIS A 389 10.19 -8.49 17.43
C HIS A 389 9.43 -7.29 18.00
N MET A 390 8.57 -6.63 17.20
CA MET A 390 7.72 -5.53 17.65
C MET A 390 6.85 -5.93 18.84
N TRP A 391 6.22 -7.11 18.80
CA TRP A 391 5.40 -7.62 19.91
C TRP A 391 6.22 -7.81 21.18
N HIS A 392 7.43 -8.38 21.05
CA HIS A 392 8.32 -8.60 22.18
C HIS A 392 8.74 -7.28 22.83
N ARG A 393 9.00 -6.23 22.03
CA ARG A 393 9.30 -4.88 22.51
C ARG A 393 8.09 -4.25 23.21
N MET A 394 6.91 -4.30 22.61
CA MET A 394 5.67 -3.78 23.22
C MET A 394 5.39 -4.43 24.57
N LYS A 395 5.51 -5.76 24.67
CA LYS A 395 5.37 -6.48 25.95
C LYS A 395 6.37 -6.02 27.01
N SER A 396 7.64 -5.83 26.61
CA SER A 396 8.66 -5.30 27.51
C SER A 396 8.32 -3.91 28.01
N TYR A 397 7.81 -3.04 27.14
CA TYR A 397 7.43 -1.67 27.50
C TYR A 397 6.17 -1.64 28.38
N TRP A 398 5.14 -2.43 28.08
CA TRP A 398 3.96 -2.54 28.96
C TRP A 398 4.33 -3.06 30.35
N ARG A 399 5.27 -4.00 30.43
CA ARG A 399 5.79 -4.49 31.71
C ARG A 399 6.47 -3.37 32.50
N ALA A 400 7.37 -2.63 31.85
CA ALA A 400 8.03 -1.47 32.46
C ALA A 400 7.02 -0.39 32.88
N MET A 401 6.01 -0.08 32.05
CA MET A 401 4.94 0.87 32.40
C MET A 401 4.15 0.42 33.64
N LYS A 402 3.90 -0.89 33.79
CA LYS A 402 3.20 -1.44 34.94
C LYS A 402 4.06 -1.45 36.21
N GLU A 403 5.35 -1.77 36.08
CA GLU A 403 6.29 -1.88 37.20
C GLU A 403 6.79 -0.51 37.69
N GLU A 404 7.05 0.44 36.76
CA GLU A 404 7.60 1.77 37.05
C GLU A 404 6.52 2.85 37.21
N GLY A 405 5.27 2.58 36.80
CA GLY A 405 4.14 3.49 36.94
C GLY A 405 4.40 4.85 36.27
N LYS A 406 4.22 5.95 37.01
CA LYS A 406 4.42 7.33 36.50
C LYS A 406 5.89 7.65 36.16
N ASN A 407 6.84 6.85 36.64
CA ASN A 407 8.27 7.06 36.39
C ASN A 407 8.76 6.33 35.14
N THR A 408 7.87 5.59 34.45
CA THR A 408 8.21 4.89 33.20
C THR A 408 8.73 5.85 32.14
N LYS A 409 9.78 5.42 31.44
CA LYS A 409 10.31 6.12 30.26
C LYS A 409 9.61 5.72 28.96
N TYR A 410 8.69 4.75 29.03
CA TYR A 410 8.03 4.16 27.89
C TYR A 410 6.56 4.54 27.82
N ALA A 411 6.08 4.76 26.61
CA ALA A 411 4.67 4.87 26.29
C ALA A 411 4.37 3.97 25.09
N VAL A 412 3.27 3.21 25.17
CA VAL A 412 2.79 2.36 24.09
C VAL A 412 1.32 2.71 23.86
N HIS A 413 1.01 3.11 22.64
CA HIS A 413 -0.35 3.45 22.23
C HIS A 413 -0.76 2.49 21.11
N GLN A 414 -1.93 1.88 21.27
CA GLN A 414 -2.61 1.15 20.21
C GLN A 414 -3.87 1.93 19.88
N ILE A 415 -3.92 2.47 18.66
CA ILE A 415 -5.00 3.32 18.22
C ILE A 415 -5.72 2.56 17.09
N PRO A 416 -6.73 1.74 17.43
CA PRO A 416 -7.54 1.12 16.42
C PRO A 416 -8.44 2.20 15.76
N TYR A 417 -8.92 1.92 14.57
CA TYR A 417 -9.68 2.88 13.78
C TYR A 417 -10.94 3.39 14.49
N GLN A 418 -11.51 2.58 15.39
CA GLN A 418 -12.69 2.95 16.20
C GLN A 418 -12.41 4.06 17.23
N LEU A 419 -11.14 4.34 17.55
CA LEU A 419 -10.76 5.45 18.44
C LEU A 419 -10.46 6.74 17.68
N LEU A 420 -10.48 6.71 16.34
CA LEU A 420 -10.31 7.91 15.53
C LEU A 420 -11.61 8.73 15.55
N PRO A 421 -11.52 10.08 15.42
CA PRO A 421 -12.71 10.92 15.29
C PRO A 421 -13.62 10.42 14.16
N GLU A 422 -14.93 10.62 14.31
CA GLU A 422 -15.88 10.31 13.23
C GLU A 422 -15.50 11.05 11.94
N SER A 423 -15.73 10.42 10.79
CA SER A 423 -15.31 10.89 9.45
C SER A 423 -13.80 11.03 9.21
N PHE A 424 -12.94 10.67 10.18
CA PHE A 424 -11.49 10.63 9.98
C PHE A 424 -11.07 9.55 8.95
N LEU A 425 -11.81 8.45 8.91
CA LEU A 425 -11.74 7.44 7.87
C LEU A 425 -13.13 7.30 7.24
N ASP A 426 -13.17 7.17 5.93
CA ASP A 426 -14.41 6.92 5.21
C ASP A 426 -15.01 5.57 5.62
N GLU A 427 -16.23 5.60 6.15
CA GLU A 427 -16.92 4.43 6.65
C GLU A 427 -17.23 3.41 5.56
N GLU A 428 -17.50 3.87 4.34
CA GLU A 428 -17.78 2.98 3.22
C GLU A 428 -16.54 2.16 2.89
N ASN A 429 -15.36 2.80 2.94
CA ASN A 429 -14.07 2.13 2.77
C ASN A 429 -13.72 1.21 3.93
N ILE A 430 -14.09 1.55 5.17
CA ILE A 430 -13.93 0.63 6.31
C ILE A 430 -14.85 -0.59 6.14
N LYS A 431 -16.10 -0.39 5.73
CA LYS A 431 -17.07 -1.47 5.48
C LYS A 431 -16.59 -2.35 4.32
N GLU A 432 -16.06 -1.75 3.26
CA GLU A 432 -15.45 -2.47 2.14
C GLU A 432 -14.18 -3.21 2.57
N ALA A 433 -13.27 -2.58 3.30
CA ALA A 433 -12.07 -3.21 3.85
C ALA A 433 -12.44 -4.42 4.74
N ARG A 434 -13.46 -4.28 5.59
CA ARG A 434 -13.97 -5.38 6.43
C ARG A 434 -14.57 -6.53 5.61
N ARG A 435 -15.11 -6.25 4.41
CA ARG A 435 -15.68 -7.26 3.49
C ARG A 435 -14.63 -7.90 2.58
N THR A 436 -13.56 -7.18 2.23
CA THR A 436 -12.58 -7.57 1.21
C THR A 436 -11.29 -8.13 1.79
N MET A 437 -10.86 -7.65 2.95
CA MET A 437 -9.66 -8.12 3.64
C MET A 437 -9.95 -9.39 4.44
N SER A 438 -8.94 -10.23 4.64
CA SER A 438 -9.07 -11.28 5.65
C SER A 438 -9.26 -10.66 7.04
N ARG A 439 -9.89 -11.41 7.95
CA ARG A 439 -10.05 -10.96 9.34
C ARG A 439 -8.71 -10.53 9.94
N ILE A 440 -7.65 -11.27 9.68
CA ILE A 440 -6.31 -10.99 10.21
C ILE A 440 -5.73 -9.69 9.62
N GLU A 441 -5.82 -9.50 8.30
CA GLU A 441 -5.36 -8.27 7.64
C GLU A 441 -6.13 -7.06 8.15
N PHE A 442 -7.46 -7.16 8.23
CA PHE A 442 -8.30 -6.08 8.76
C PHE A 442 -7.98 -5.77 10.22
N THR A 443 -7.85 -6.79 11.05
CA THR A 443 -7.53 -6.63 12.48
C THR A 443 -6.14 -6.05 12.71
N MET A 444 -5.17 -6.39 11.86
CA MET A 444 -3.83 -5.78 11.91
C MET A 444 -3.84 -4.32 11.43
N GLU A 445 -4.45 -4.05 10.28
CA GLU A 445 -4.36 -2.75 9.62
C GLU A 445 -5.31 -1.70 10.22
N TYR A 446 -6.55 -2.09 10.51
CA TYR A 446 -7.57 -1.18 11.03
C TYR A 446 -7.69 -1.25 12.54
N GLU A 447 -7.64 -2.44 13.15
CA GLU A 447 -7.85 -2.60 14.59
C GLU A 447 -6.53 -2.52 15.39
N ALA A 448 -5.41 -2.17 14.73
CA ALA A 448 -4.07 -2.03 15.33
C ALA A 448 -3.67 -3.20 16.26
N THR A 449 -4.16 -4.40 15.95
CA THR A 449 -4.12 -5.55 16.86
C THR A 449 -2.99 -6.49 16.50
N MET A 450 -2.33 -7.02 17.53
CA MET A 450 -1.26 -7.99 17.38
C MET A 450 -1.85 -9.40 17.35
N VAL A 451 -1.73 -10.09 16.21
CA VAL A 451 -2.41 -11.37 15.96
C VAL A 451 -1.49 -12.56 16.26
N SER A 452 -2.01 -13.61 16.88
CA SER A 452 -1.20 -14.75 17.34
C SER A 452 -0.74 -15.70 16.24
N ASP A 453 -1.52 -15.89 15.17
CA ASP A 453 -1.21 -16.87 14.13
C ASP A 453 -1.98 -16.56 12.83
N SER A 454 -1.50 -17.04 11.68
CA SER A 454 -2.18 -16.88 10.39
C SER A 454 -3.28 -17.94 10.18
N ASP A 455 -4.38 -17.57 9.51
CA ASP A 455 -5.48 -18.48 9.10
C ASP A 455 -5.10 -19.36 7.87
N GLY A 456 -3.80 -19.60 7.64
CA GLY A 456 -3.29 -20.41 6.52
C GLY A 456 -3.11 -21.88 6.89
N PHE A 457 -3.20 -22.79 5.90
CA PHE A 457 -2.92 -24.23 6.09
C PHE A 457 -1.53 -24.47 6.71
N PHE A 458 -0.54 -23.68 6.28
CA PHE A 458 0.73 -23.55 6.98
C PHE A 458 0.72 -22.25 7.79
N LYS A 459 0.89 -22.41 9.10
CA LYS A 459 0.96 -21.29 10.06
C LYS A 459 2.19 -20.43 9.76
N ALA A 460 2.07 -19.11 9.82
CA ALA A 460 3.18 -18.19 9.62
C ALA A 460 4.30 -18.45 10.64
N SER A 461 3.93 -18.78 11.88
CA SER A 461 4.85 -19.25 12.92
C SER A 461 5.62 -20.51 12.53
N MET A 462 4.97 -21.45 11.83
CA MET A 462 5.61 -22.67 11.30
C MET A 462 6.54 -22.36 10.13
N ILE A 463 6.12 -21.47 9.20
CA ILE A 463 6.98 -21.06 8.07
C ILE A 463 8.23 -20.37 8.58
N GLU A 464 8.09 -19.42 9.51
CA GLU A 464 9.22 -18.71 10.12
C GLU A 464 10.18 -19.68 10.79
N ALA A 465 9.68 -20.59 11.64
CA ALA A 465 10.49 -21.63 12.28
C ALA A 465 11.20 -22.57 11.28
N CYS A 466 10.62 -22.76 10.09
CA CYS A 466 11.20 -23.56 9.02
C CYS A 466 12.19 -22.78 8.12
N THR A 467 12.20 -21.44 8.14
CA THR A 467 13.06 -20.61 7.29
C THR A 467 14.24 -20.01 8.04
N THR A 468 14.05 -19.51 9.28
CA THR A 468 15.15 -18.95 10.07
C THR A 468 16.07 -20.07 10.58
N GLY A 469 17.29 -20.13 10.07
CA GLY A 469 18.30 -21.13 10.46
C GLY A 469 18.23 -22.46 9.69
N SER A 470 17.39 -22.58 8.66
CA SER A 470 17.36 -23.80 7.85
C SER A 470 18.56 -23.87 6.90
N THR A 471 19.47 -24.81 7.15
CA THR A 471 20.56 -25.15 6.23
C THR A 471 20.02 -26.12 5.18
N PHE A 472 19.11 -25.65 4.31
CA PHE A 472 18.66 -26.47 3.19
C PHE A 472 19.83 -26.70 2.23
N SER A 473 20.29 -27.95 2.16
CA SER A 473 21.33 -28.39 1.23
C SER A 473 20.87 -29.65 0.52
N ILE A 474 20.92 -29.65 -0.82
CA ILE A 474 20.60 -30.82 -1.63
C ILE A 474 21.66 -31.90 -1.37
N ARG A 475 21.21 -33.10 -0.97
CA ARG A 475 22.05 -34.30 -0.79
C ARG A 475 21.84 -35.24 -1.98
N LEU A 476 22.93 -35.74 -2.54
CA LEU A 476 22.90 -36.70 -3.66
C LEU A 476 22.86 -38.16 -3.19
N SER A 477 23.22 -38.41 -1.93
CA SER A 477 23.20 -39.73 -1.29
C SER A 477 22.56 -39.64 0.10
N GLY A 478 21.85 -40.71 0.48
CA GLY A 478 21.35 -40.88 1.83
C GLY A 478 22.43 -41.43 2.77
N GLU A 479 22.21 -41.27 4.07
CA GLU A 479 23.01 -41.89 5.13
C GLU A 479 22.38 -43.22 5.55
N ALA A 480 23.18 -44.26 5.76
CA ALA A 480 22.67 -45.62 6.02
C ALA A 480 21.81 -45.74 7.30
N ASN A 481 22.01 -44.85 8.28
CA ASN A 481 21.34 -44.88 9.58
C ASN A 481 20.14 -43.92 9.67
N LYS A 482 19.63 -43.46 8.53
CA LYS A 482 18.56 -42.46 8.45
C LYS A 482 17.39 -43.00 7.66
N GLU A 483 16.20 -42.62 8.08
CA GLU A 483 14.97 -42.93 7.37
C GLU A 483 14.62 -41.78 6.41
N TYR A 484 14.14 -42.15 5.23
CA TYR A 484 13.78 -41.21 4.18
C TYR A 484 12.39 -41.50 3.63
N VAL A 485 11.60 -40.45 3.44
CA VAL A 485 10.29 -40.52 2.80
C VAL A 485 10.37 -39.87 1.43
N LEU A 486 9.94 -40.60 0.41
CA LEU A 486 9.81 -40.10 -0.95
C LEU A 486 8.38 -39.59 -1.17
N GLY A 487 8.24 -38.29 -1.40
CA GLY A 487 7.01 -37.71 -1.93
C GLY A 487 7.11 -37.63 -3.45
N VAL A 488 6.09 -38.13 -4.14
CA VAL A 488 5.97 -37.99 -5.59
C VAL A 488 4.64 -37.31 -5.86
N ASP A 489 4.68 -36.23 -6.63
CA ASP A 489 3.51 -35.57 -7.20
C ASP A 489 3.44 -35.95 -8.70
N PRO A 490 2.79 -37.08 -9.02
CA PRO A 490 2.75 -37.60 -10.38
C PRO A 490 1.80 -36.77 -11.25
N ASN A 491 2.24 -36.47 -12.48
CA ASN A 491 1.37 -35.84 -13.47
C ASN A 491 0.58 -36.90 -14.26
N GLN A 492 -0.75 -36.76 -14.35
CA GLN A 492 -1.63 -37.59 -15.20
C GLN A 492 -1.67 -37.10 -16.66
N GLY A 493 -0.50 -37.02 -17.31
CA GLY A 493 -0.37 -36.68 -18.73
C GLY A 493 -0.38 -35.17 -19.03
N GLY A 494 0.17 -34.79 -20.19
CA GLY A 494 0.30 -33.39 -20.63
C GLY A 494 1.72 -32.82 -20.48
N THR A 495 1.85 -31.49 -20.48
CA THR A 495 3.14 -30.78 -20.44
C THR A 495 3.65 -30.48 -19.03
N ALA A 496 2.88 -30.78 -17.99
CA ALA A 496 3.26 -30.53 -16.60
C ALA A 496 4.35 -31.50 -16.12
N SER A 497 5.20 -31.01 -15.22
CA SER A 497 6.33 -31.73 -14.66
C SER A 497 5.91 -32.60 -13.48
N CYS A 498 6.56 -33.75 -13.31
CA CYS A 498 6.41 -34.56 -12.10
C CYS A 498 7.37 -34.05 -11.01
N GLY A 499 6.85 -33.81 -9.81
CA GLY A 499 7.63 -33.36 -8.66
C GLY A 499 8.09 -34.55 -7.83
N VAL A 500 9.38 -34.62 -7.52
CA VAL A 500 9.94 -35.63 -6.61
C VAL A 500 10.64 -34.92 -5.46
N LEU A 501 10.30 -35.30 -4.23
CA LEU A 501 10.91 -34.78 -3.02
C LEU A 501 11.35 -35.92 -2.10
N ILE A 502 12.51 -35.79 -1.46
CA ILE A 502 12.98 -36.72 -0.44
C ILE A 502 13.11 -35.95 0.87
N ILE A 503 12.47 -36.48 1.91
CA ILE A 503 12.47 -35.95 3.27
C ILE A 503 13.24 -36.92 4.15
N GLU A 504 14.28 -36.44 4.83
CA GLU A 504 14.90 -37.14 5.96
C GLU A 504 13.97 -37.05 7.17
N VAL A 505 13.60 -38.20 7.72
CA VAL A 505 12.73 -38.31 8.88
C VAL A 505 13.51 -37.91 10.14
N GLY A 506 12.97 -36.97 10.93
CA GLY A 506 13.62 -36.45 12.13
C GLY A 506 12.76 -35.41 12.84
N ALA A 507 13.32 -34.80 13.90
CA ALA A 507 12.70 -33.70 14.63
C ALA A 507 13.59 -32.44 14.53
N PRO A 508 13.39 -31.55 13.54
CA PRO A 508 12.35 -31.57 12.50
C PRO A 508 12.69 -32.48 11.31
N HIS A 509 11.66 -32.83 10.53
CA HIS A 509 11.83 -33.42 9.19
C HIS A 509 12.58 -32.44 8.29
N LYS A 510 13.49 -32.94 7.46
CA LYS A 510 14.31 -32.10 6.58
C LYS A 510 14.13 -32.50 5.13
N ILE A 511 13.80 -31.55 4.27
CA ILE A 511 13.86 -31.78 2.83
C ILE A 511 15.34 -31.87 2.44
N VAL A 512 15.76 -33.00 1.89
CA VAL A 512 17.16 -33.26 1.52
C VAL A 512 17.34 -33.36 0.01
N TYR A 513 16.28 -33.56 -0.76
CA TYR A 513 16.34 -33.59 -2.21
C TYR A 513 15.03 -33.12 -2.82
N VAL A 514 15.11 -32.33 -3.90
CA VAL A 514 13.97 -31.93 -4.71
C VAL A 514 14.38 -32.03 -6.17
N LYS A 515 13.53 -32.64 -7.00
CA LYS A 515 13.75 -32.79 -8.44
C LYS A 515 12.47 -32.59 -9.21
N GLU A 516 12.56 -31.78 -10.26
CA GLU A 516 11.53 -31.65 -11.28
C GLU A 516 11.84 -32.60 -12.44
N LEU A 517 10.91 -33.48 -12.79
CA LEU A 517 10.99 -34.37 -13.96
C LEU A 517 10.11 -33.82 -15.08
N LYS A 518 10.74 -33.10 -16.01
CA LYS A 518 10.06 -32.51 -17.18
C LYS A 518 9.71 -33.57 -18.23
N LYS A 519 8.45 -33.60 -18.69
CA LYS A 519 7.95 -34.40 -19.83
C LYS A 519 8.18 -35.92 -19.75
N LYS A 520 8.40 -36.48 -18.56
CA LYS A 520 8.46 -37.94 -18.35
C LYS A 520 7.13 -38.41 -17.79
N THR A 521 6.22 -38.78 -18.67
CA THR A 521 5.02 -39.54 -18.33
C THR A 521 5.40 -40.99 -18.05
N THR A 522 4.83 -41.58 -16.99
CA THR A 522 4.64 -43.03 -16.89
C THR A 522 3.61 -43.50 -17.90
#